data_AF-X5X6W7-F1
#
_entry.id   AF-X5X6W7-F1
#
_cell.length_a   1.000
_cell.length_b   1.000
_cell.length_c   1.000
_cell.angle_alpha   90.00
_cell.angle_beta   90.00
_cell.angle_gamma   90.00
#
_symmetry.space_group_name_H-M   'P 1'
#
loop_
_entity.id
_entity.type
_entity.pdbx_description
1 polymer ?
#
loop_
_entity_poly.entity_id
_entity_poly.type
_entity_poly.pdbx_seq_one_letter_code
_entity_poly.pdbx_strand_id
1 'polypeptide(L)'
;MFGFFSRKSKKTPEKSASDSGKQLEFGLPLPVVVLRSNVEDPDEEPFFLVFAVMQFVTAMVSKGLYRYPEIDTKAMQVLHADSYSSEVKNGGHSQFIHNAGQEIGAMIANARAGLTACGAKGQLATLEKMSSWIADHPNEAAQQTGFEGGRDDFLDTLDHAFYVADEAAPMENLLARWIASWPDLQVVDSDDYDDVIHRLVMANPKREGRLLHKSVGNLAGQMILSWRDVGAGLACAKIAPPEIKIAFGMARMLNIEGEKQLVFQLQTSAKKTRLCSATETHVTVYEYIAPEELLVIPPGESPLAANAPKVGAKLGIAEEPEITAVIELAEQYHAPAAVDLLLRKAGFDPTDAIVSANSVVQKEEGAIVNWVVLASGQVFLFQSLRNGGVLLRGKDDESLAEAAMAELNAHFDRSAAAG
;
A
#
# COMPACT_ATOMS: atom_id res chain seq x y z
N MET A 1 60.95 -21.42 -5.74
CA MET A 1 61.04 -22.86 -5.40
C MET A 1 59.64 -23.42 -5.41
N PHE A 2 59.42 -24.43 -6.25
CA PHE A 2 58.15 -25.15 -6.42
C PHE A 2 57.73 -25.88 -5.15
N GLY A 3 56.42 -26.00 -4.92
CA GLY A 3 55.85 -26.78 -3.83
C GLY A 3 54.35 -27.02 -4.01
N PHE A 4 54.00 -27.78 -5.04
CA PHE A 4 52.68 -28.40 -5.20
C PHE A 4 52.41 -29.35 -4.03
N PHE A 5 51.26 -29.22 -3.37
CA PHE A 5 50.57 -30.37 -2.76
C PHE A 5 49.07 -30.30 -3.04
N SER A 6 48.58 -31.37 -3.66
CA SER A 6 47.21 -31.63 -4.05
C SER A 6 46.46 -32.38 -2.95
N ARG A 7 45.22 -31.94 -2.70
CA ARG A 7 44.00 -32.66 -2.25
C ARG A 7 44.07 -33.59 -1.02
N LYS A 8 43.17 -33.28 -0.06
CA LYS A 8 41.99 -34.11 0.24
C LYS A 8 40.79 -33.21 0.55
N SER A 9 39.83 -33.14 -0.38
CA SER A 9 38.49 -32.60 -0.13
C SER A 9 37.76 -33.57 0.80
N LYS A 10 37.30 -33.08 1.96
CA LYS A 10 36.31 -33.77 2.78
C LYS A 10 35.00 -33.76 1.99
N LYS A 11 34.47 -34.96 1.72
CA LYS A 11 33.12 -35.17 1.20
C LYS A 11 32.12 -34.47 2.11
N THR A 12 31.48 -33.43 1.59
CA THR A 12 30.20 -32.94 2.09
C THR A 12 29.17 -34.06 1.87
N PRO A 13 28.35 -34.43 2.87
CA PRO A 13 27.29 -35.38 2.63
C PRO A 13 26.28 -34.76 1.66
N GLU A 14 26.03 -35.47 0.56
CA GLU A 14 24.95 -35.19 -0.38
C GLU A 14 23.62 -35.19 0.40
N LYS A 15 23.04 -34.00 0.60
CA LYS A 15 21.61 -33.88 0.89
C LYS A 15 20.89 -34.45 -0.34
N SER A 16 20.19 -35.55 -0.17
CA SER A 16 19.41 -36.19 -1.22
C SER A 16 18.44 -35.17 -1.83
N ALA A 17 18.66 -34.86 -3.11
CA ALA A 17 17.66 -34.23 -3.96
C ALA A 17 16.53 -35.24 -4.18
N SER A 18 15.52 -35.19 -3.31
CA SER A 18 14.32 -36.03 -3.39
C SER A 18 13.18 -35.40 -2.60
N ASP A 19 12.75 -34.19 -3.00
CA ASP A 19 11.34 -33.77 -2.87
C ASP A 19 11.00 -32.53 -3.72
N SER A 20 11.71 -32.32 -4.84
CA SER A 20 11.37 -31.27 -5.80
C SER A 20 10.16 -31.71 -6.63
N GLY A 21 8.95 -31.43 -6.15
CA GLY A 21 7.74 -31.61 -6.96
C GLY A 21 6.43 -31.90 -6.23
N LYS A 22 6.39 -31.92 -4.88
CA LYS A 22 5.11 -31.86 -4.17
C LYS A 22 4.82 -30.41 -3.83
N GLN A 23 3.85 -29.83 -4.54
CA GLN A 23 3.16 -28.64 -4.09
C GLN A 23 2.62 -28.98 -2.68
N LEU A 24 3.24 -28.42 -1.64
CA LEU A 24 2.73 -28.53 -0.28
C LEU A 24 1.38 -27.82 -0.28
N GLU A 25 0.30 -28.58 -0.33
CA GLU A 25 -1.04 -28.07 -0.11
C GLU A 25 -1.14 -27.69 1.37
N PHE A 26 -0.92 -26.42 1.67
CA PHE A 26 -1.30 -25.87 2.96
C PHE A 26 -2.82 -25.74 2.97
N GLY A 27 -3.47 -26.41 3.93
CA GLY A 27 -4.89 -26.23 4.18
C GLY A 27 -5.18 -24.79 4.61
N LEU A 28 -6.34 -24.27 4.21
CA LEU A 28 -6.88 -23.03 4.77
C LEU A 28 -7.71 -23.35 6.03
N PRO A 29 -7.66 -22.51 7.08
CA PRO A 29 -6.84 -21.31 7.21
C PRO A 29 -5.34 -21.62 7.39
N LEU A 30 -4.48 -20.68 6.98
CA LEU A 30 -3.03 -20.88 7.11
C LEU A 30 -2.60 -20.99 8.57
N PRO A 31 -1.65 -21.90 8.90
CA PRO A 31 -1.07 -21.94 10.24
C PRO A 31 -0.28 -20.66 10.50
N VAL A 32 -0.38 -20.12 11.71
CA VAL A 32 0.40 -18.94 12.13
C VAL A 32 1.83 -19.39 12.42
N VAL A 33 2.79 -18.74 11.77
CA VAL A 33 4.23 -19.04 11.92
C VAL A 33 4.92 -17.87 12.63
N VAL A 34 5.70 -18.19 13.67
CA VAL A 34 6.53 -17.22 14.41
C VAL A 34 7.94 -17.77 14.65
N LEU A 35 8.89 -16.86 14.89
CA LEU A 35 10.25 -17.20 15.29
C LEU A 35 10.28 -17.83 16.69
N ARG A 36 11.18 -18.81 16.88
CA ARG A 36 11.42 -19.46 18.17
C ARG A 36 11.88 -18.50 19.25
N SER A 37 12.75 -17.53 18.92
CA SER A 37 13.20 -16.49 19.85
C SER A 37 12.02 -15.75 20.49
N ASN A 38 10.97 -15.48 19.71
CA ASN A 38 9.81 -14.72 20.18
C ASN A 38 8.92 -15.51 21.16
N VAL A 39 9.17 -16.81 21.34
CA VAL A 39 8.41 -17.69 22.24
C VAL A 39 9.26 -18.21 23.39
N GLU A 40 10.52 -18.55 23.13
CA GLU A 40 11.37 -19.29 24.06
C GLU A 40 12.44 -18.43 24.75
N ASP A 41 12.74 -17.23 24.25
CA ASP A 41 13.71 -16.34 24.89
C ASP A 41 13.07 -15.65 26.10
N PRO A 42 13.54 -15.93 27.34
CA PRO A 42 12.98 -15.34 28.55
C PRO A 42 13.27 -13.84 28.69
N ASP A 43 14.23 -13.30 27.95
CA ASP A 43 14.60 -11.89 27.94
C ASP A 43 13.82 -11.09 26.87
N GLU A 44 13.06 -11.77 26.01
CA GLU A 44 12.26 -11.15 24.95
C GLU A 44 10.98 -10.52 25.50
N GLU A 45 10.71 -9.28 25.12
CA GLU A 45 9.49 -8.58 25.53
C GLU A 45 8.24 -9.23 24.91
N PRO A 46 7.14 -9.40 25.68
CA PRO A 46 5.87 -9.95 25.18
C PRO A 46 5.34 -9.29 23.90
N PHE A 47 5.67 -8.01 23.69
CA PHE A 47 5.40 -7.26 22.48
C PHE A 47 5.91 -7.97 21.21
N PHE A 48 7.09 -8.58 21.23
CA PHE A 48 7.68 -9.20 20.04
C PHE A 48 6.92 -10.42 19.53
N LEU A 49 6.25 -11.16 20.42
CA LEU A 49 5.38 -12.27 20.01
C LEU A 49 4.09 -11.76 19.34
N VAL A 50 3.48 -10.72 19.89
CA VAL A 50 2.31 -10.06 19.30
C VAL A 50 2.68 -9.49 17.92
N PHE A 51 3.79 -8.78 17.85
CA PHE A 51 4.33 -8.20 16.63
C PHE A 51 4.65 -9.27 15.57
N ALA A 52 5.17 -10.44 15.96
CA ALA A 52 5.44 -11.54 15.02
C ALA A 52 4.16 -12.05 14.34
N VAL A 53 3.06 -12.19 15.10
CA VAL A 53 1.76 -12.56 14.52
C VAL A 53 1.27 -11.50 13.54
N MET A 54 1.44 -10.21 13.87
CA MET A 54 1.08 -9.12 12.96
C MET A 54 1.92 -9.14 11.68
N GLN A 55 3.24 -9.33 11.80
CA GLN A 55 4.14 -9.45 10.64
C GLN A 55 3.77 -10.65 9.76
N PHE A 56 3.39 -11.77 10.36
CA PHE A 56 2.86 -12.92 9.62
C PHE A 56 1.61 -12.54 8.81
N VAL A 57 0.61 -11.93 9.45
CA VAL A 57 -0.61 -11.48 8.76
C VAL A 57 -0.29 -10.51 7.63
N THR A 58 0.55 -9.50 7.90
CA THR A 58 1.00 -8.53 6.88
C THR A 58 1.69 -9.23 5.72
N ALA A 59 2.56 -10.21 5.96
CA ALA A 59 3.23 -10.97 4.89
C ALA A 59 2.22 -11.76 4.05
N MET A 60 1.26 -12.45 4.68
CA MET A 60 0.24 -13.23 3.98
C MET A 60 -0.68 -12.35 3.14
N VAL A 61 -1.10 -11.19 3.64
CA VAL A 61 -1.96 -10.25 2.90
C VAL A 61 -1.18 -9.54 1.79
N SER A 62 -0.02 -8.95 2.10
CA SER A 62 0.68 -8.06 1.17
C SER A 62 1.47 -8.80 0.09
N LYS A 63 2.12 -9.93 0.45
CA LYS A 63 2.99 -10.71 -0.45
C LYS A 63 2.31 -11.98 -0.92
N GLY A 64 1.62 -12.68 -0.01
CA GLY A 64 0.84 -13.88 -0.30
C GLY A 64 -0.47 -13.59 -1.02
N LEU A 65 -0.96 -12.35 -0.94
CA LEU A 65 -2.26 -11.92 -1.46
C LEU A 65 -3.42 -12.76 -0.93
N TYR A 66 -3.31 -13.28 0.28
CA TYR A 66 -4.44 -13.90 0.98
C TYR A 66 -5.45 -12.82 1.40
N ARG A 67 -6.75 -13.13 1.32
CA ARG A 67 -7.80 -12.29 1.88
C ARG A 67 -7.94 -12.59 3.38
N TYR A 68 -8.45 -11.65 4.16
CA TYR A 68 -8.61 -11.83 5.61
C TYR A 68 -9.33 -13.13 6.02
N PRO A 69 -10.40 -13.59 5.33
CA PRO A 69 -11.05 -14.85 5.67
C PRO A 69 -10.23 -16.12 5.38
N GLU A 70 -9.11 -15.99 4.65
CA GLU A 70 -8.21 -17.11 4.32
C GLU A 70 -7.04 -17.22 5.33
N ILE A 71 -6.96 -16.28 6.28
CA ILE A 71 -5.96 -16.26 7.35
C ILE A 71 -6.60 -16.79 8.63
N ASP A 72 -5.81 -17.40 9.53
CA ASP A 72 -6.29 -17.87 10.82
C ASP A 72 -7.02 -16.75 11.58
N THR A 73 -8.24 -17.04 12.02
CA THR A 73 -9.11 -16.05 12.67
C THR A 73 -8.49 -15.53 13.97
N LYS A 74 -7.73 -16.34 14.72
CA LYS A 74 -7.04 -15.88 15.93
C LYS A 74 -5.96 -14.86 15.60
N ALA A 75 -5.26 -15.00 14.47
CA ALA A 75 -4.29 -14.01 14.02
C ALA A 75 -4.96 -12.67 13.68
N MET A 76 -6.12 -12.71 13.01
CA MET A 76 -6.91 -11.50 12.74
C MET A 76 -7.47 -10.85 14.01
N GLN A 77 -7.83 -11.67 15.02
CA GLN A 77 -8.25 -11.20 16.34
C GLN A 77 -7.11 -10.52 17.09
N VAL A 78 -5.89 -11.08 17.05
CA VAL A 78 -4.69 -10.42 17.59
C VAL A 78 -4.44 -9.10 16.87
N LEU A 79 -4.43 -9.08 15.53
CA LEU A 79 -4.19 -7.88 14.74
C LEU A 79 -5.13 -6.73 15.12
N HIS A 80 -6.43 -6.99 15.18
CA HIS A 80 -7.41 -5.93 15.47
C HIS A 80 -7.49 -5.58 16.96
N ALA A 81 -7.19 -6.51 17.87
CA ALA A 81 -7.05 -6.17 19.29
C ALA A 81 -5.83 -5.27 19.52
N ASP A 82 -4.69 -5.57 18.90
CA ASP A 82 -3.49 -4.73 18.95
C ASP A 82 -3.73 -3.36 18.31
N SER A 83 -4.34 -3.32 17.12
CA SER A 83 -4.69 -2.07 16.44
C SER A 83 -5.60 -1.19 17.31
N TYR A 84 -6.59 -1.78 17.97
CA TYR A 84 -7.43 -1.07 18.94
C TYR A 84 -6.61 -0.41 20.05
N SER A 85 -5.72 -1.15 20.71
CA SER A 85 -4.87 -0.57 21.75
C SER A 85 -3.93 0.49 21.21
N SER A 86 -3.27 0.23 20.08
CA SER A 86 -2.30 1.14 19.48
C SER A 86 -2.94 2.47 19.08
N GLU A 87 -4.14 2.43 18.51
CA GLU A 87 -4.87 3.63 18.11
C GLU A 87 -5.43 4.39 19.31
N VAL A 88 -5.94 3.69 20.34
CA VAL A 88 -6.35 4.34 21.60
C VAL A 88 -5.16 4.99 22.31
N LYS A 89 -4.01 4.32 22.35
CA LYS A 89 -2.78 4.88 22.95
C LYS A 89 -2.24 6.09 22.18
N ASN A 90 -2.44 6.14 20.86
CA ASN A 90 -1.91 7.22 20.03
C ASN A 90 -2.86 8.43 19.94
N GLY A 91 -4.16 8.19 19.77
CA GLY A 91 -5.16 9.24 19.58
C GLY A 91 -6.55 8.87 20.08
N GLY A 92 -6.66 7.97 21.04
CA GLY A 92 -7.93 7.62 21.68
C GLY A 92 -8.89 6.80 20.82
N HIS A 93 -10.05 6.48 21.38
CA HIS A 93 -11.13 5.77 20.70
C HIS A 93 -11.61 6.54 19.45
N SER A 94 -11.52 7.88 19.45
CA SER A 94 -11.81 8.72 18.28
C SER A 94 -10.90 8.39 17.09
N GLN A 95 -9.59 8.21 17.32
CA GLN A 95 -8.67 7.82 16.25
C GLN A 95 -8.95 6.40 15.73
N PHE A 96 -9.29 5.47 16.63
CA PHE A 96 -9.67 4.11 16.23
C PHE A 96 -10.90 4.10 15.31
N ILE A 97 -11.95 4.86 15.66
CA ILE A 97 -13.15 5.00 14.83
C ILE A 97 -12.80 5.60 13.47
N HIS A 98 -12.01 6.67 13.45
CA HIS A 98 -11.61 7.35 12.23
C HIS A 98 -10.84 6.43 11.27
N ASN A 99 -9.79 5.77 11.77
CA ASN A 99 -8.90 4.96 10.97
C ASN A 99 -9.56 3.67 10.49
N ALA A 100 -10.43 3.07 11.30
CA ALA A 100 -11.15 1.87 10.92
C ALA A 100 -12.14 2.12 9.76
N GLY A 101 -12.70 3.34 9.67
CA GLY A 101 -13.56 3.74 8.56
C GLY A 101 -14.68 2.75 8.27
N GLN A 102 -14.76 2.24 7.03
CA GLN A 102 -15.77 1.27 6.62
C GLN A 102 -15.58 -0.12 7.23
N GLU A 103 -14.38 -0.43 7.75
CA GLU A 103 -14.05 -1.74 8.35
C GLU A 103 -14.35 -1.80 9.86
N ILE A 104 -14.87 -0.72 10.46
CA ILE A 104 -15.10 -0.59 11.90
C ILE A 104 -15.89 -1.77 12.50
N GLY A 105 -16.90 -2.28 11.80
CA GLY A 105 -17.68 -3.42 12.28
C GLY A 105 -16.86 -4.71 12.39
N ALA A 106 -16.04 -5.02 11.37
CA ALA A 106 -15.18 -6.20 11.37
C ALA A 106 -14.01 -6.06 12.36
N MET A 107 -13.46 -4.85 12.50
CA MET A 107 -12.41 -4.54 13.48
C MET A 107 -12.91 -4.73 14.91
N ILE A 108 -14.08 -4.16 15.26
CA ILE A 108 -14.69 -4.35 16.58
C ILE A 108 -14.98 -5.83 16.84
N ALA A 109 -15.52 -6.58 15.88
CA ALA A 109 -15.84 -7.99 16.07
C ALA A 109 -14.60 -8.84 16.38
N ASN A 110 -13.50 -8.63 15.64
CA ASN A 110 -12.24 -9.33 15.87
C ASN A 110 -11.56 -8.88 17.17
N ALA A 111 -11.51 -7.57 17.45
CA ALA A 111 -10.95 -7.03 18.68
C ALA A 111 -11.71 -7.57 19.91
N ARG A 112 -13.04 -7.56 19.88
CA ARG A 112 -13.90 -8.15 20.93
C ARG A 112 -13.54 -9.61 21.20
N ALA A 113 -13.42 -10.43 20.15
CA ALA A 113 -13.08 -11.83 20.28
C ALA A 113 -11.66 -12.03 20.83
N GLY A 114 -10.68 -11.26 20.36
CA GLY A 114 -9.29 -11.30 20.86
C GLY A 114 -9.19 -10.89 22.32
N LEU A 115 -9.77 -9.75 22.70
CA LEU A 115 -9.80 -9.26 24.08
C LEU A 115 -10.51 -10.24 25.02
N THR A 116 -11.60 -10.87 24.56
CA THR A 116 -12.30 -11.92 25.31
C THR A 116 -11.40 -13.13 25.52
N ALA A 117 -10.73 -13.61 24.46
CA ALA A 117 -9.91 -14.81 24.52
C ALA A 117 -8.64 -14.64 25.36
N CYS A 118 -8.02 -13.46 25.33
CA CYS A 118 -6.84 -13.17 26.15
C CYS A 118 -7.17 -12.70 27.59
N GLY A 119 -8.44 -12.46 27.89
CA GLY A 119 -8.91 -12.06 29.21
C GLY A 119 -8.70 -10.58 29.56
N ALA A 120 -8.55 -9.70 28.56
CA ALA A 120 -8.40 -8.25 28.70
C ALA A 120 -9.74 -7.58 29.03
N LYS A 121 -10.30 -7.88 30.21
CA LYS A 121 -11.66 -7.49 30.60
C LYS A 121 -11.88 -5.98 30.67
N GLY A 122 -10.87 -5.21 31.09
CA GLY A 122 -10.98 -3.76 31.22
C GLY A 122 -11.05 -3.08 29.86
N GLN A 123 -10.13 -3.45 28.96
CA GLN A 123 -10.08 -3.01 27.57
C GLN A 123 -11.32 -3.46 26.79
N LEU A 124 -11.82 -4.68 27.04
CA LEU A 124 -13.07 -5.15 26.44
C LEU A 124 -14.26 -4.28 26.87
N ALA A 125 -14.33 -3.89 28.15
CA ALA A 125 -15.42 -3.05 28.63
C ALA A 125 -15.44 -1.66 28.00
N THR A 126 -14.28 -1.07 27.69
CA THR A 126 -14.21 0.20 26.95
C THR A 126 -14.58 0.03 25.48
N LEU A 127 -14.12 -1.07 24.84
CA LEU A 127 -14.50 -1.41 23.46
C LEU A 127 -16.01 -1.57 23.32
N GLU A 128 -16.69 -2.28 24.22
CA GLU A 128 -18.14 -2.46 24.16
C GLU A 128 -18.90 -1.14 24.33
N LYS A 129 -18.47 -0.29 25.26
CA LYS A 129 -19.09 1.03 25.45
C LYS A 129 -18.93 1.91 24.22
N MET A 130 -17.75 1.91 23.60
CA MET A 130 -17.52 2.59 22.34
C MET A 130 -18.41 2.00 21.24
N SER A 131 -18.48 0.66 21.12
CA SER A 131 -19.32 -0.01 20.11
C SER A 131 -20.79 0.34 20.25
N SER A 132 -21.32 0.43 21.48
CA SER A 132 -22.69 0.89 21.73
C SER A 132 -22.87 2.35 21.36
N TRP A 133 -21.92 3.21 21.73
CA TRP A 133 -21.98 4.64 21.39
C TRP A 133 -22.00 4.87 19.87
N ILE A 134 -21.17 4.16 19.10
CA ILE A 134 -21.17 4.24 17.62
C ILE A 134 -22.55 3.87 17.06
N ALA A 135 -23.17 2.81 17.60
CA ALA A 135 -24.49 2.36 17.15
C ALA A 135 -25.60 3.39 17.45
N ASP A 136 -25.49 4.06 18.61
CA ASP A 136 -26.45 5.07 19.04
C ASP A 136 -26.21 6.45 18.38
N HIS A 137 -24.98 6.73 17.93
CA HIS A 137 -24.51 8.04 17.44
C HIS A 137 -23.74 7.94 16.10
N PRO A 138 -24.34 7.41 15.02
CA PRO A 138 -23.61 7.10 13.78
C PRO A 138 -23.09 8.35 13.05
N ASN A 139 -23.76 9.50 13.18
CA ASN A 139 -23.34 10.74 12.51
C ASN A 139 -22.12 11.35 13.21
N GLU A 140 -22.12 11.34 14.54
CA GLU A 140 -21.03 11.80 15.39
C GLU A 140 -19.82 10.89 15.25
N ALA A 141 -20.03 9.58 15.15
CA ALA A 141 -18.99 8.60 14.86
C ALA A 141 -18.31 8.89 13.50
N ALA A 142 -19.07 9.26 12.47
CA ALA A 142 -18.52 9.61 11.15
C ALA A 142 -17.69 10.92 11.16
N GLN A 143 -17.84 11.77 12.18
CA GLN A 143 -17.10 13.01 12.34
C GLN A 143 -15.82 12.85 13.16
N GLN A 144 -15.56 11.66 13.70
CA GLN A 144 -14.36 11.43 14.50
C GLN A 144 -13.10 11.51 13.64
N THR A 145 -12.05 12.11 14.21
CA THR A 145 -10.74 12.29 13.55
C THR A 145 -9.57 11.86 14.40
N GLY A 146 -9.75 11.69 15.71
CA GLY A 146 -8.64 11.51 16.66
C GLY A 146 -7.94 12.80 17.10
N PHE A 147 -8.18 13.94 16.44
CA PHE A 147 -7.51 15.21 16.69
C PHE A 147 -8.45 16.32 17.18
N GLU A 148 -7.88 17.42 17.68
CA GLU A 148 -8.62 18.57 18.23
C GLU A 148 -9.68 19.09 17.24
N GLY A 149 -10.92 19.25 17.72
CA GLY A 149 -12.07 19.65 16.90
C GLY A 149 -12.85 18.50 16.26
N GLY A 150 -12.42 17.25 16.41
CA GLY A 150 -13.13 16.06 15.93
C GLY A 150 -13.07 14.88 16.91
N ARG A 151 -13.18 15.17 18.21
CA ARG A 151 -13.25 14.19 19.31
C ARG A 151 -14.51 14.45 20.12
N ASP A 152 -15.20 13.37 20.50
CA ASP A 152 -16.35 13.43 21.39
C ASP A 152 -15.93 13.25 22.86
N ASP A 153 -16.45 14.09 23.75
CA ASP A 153 -16.13 14.10 25.18
C ASP A 153 -16.39 12.73 25.85
N PHE A 154 -17.41 11.98 25.41
CA PHE A 154 -17.69 10.65 25.95
C PHE A 154 -16.54 9.68 25.66
N LEU A 155 -15.98 9.73 24.46
CA LEU A 155 -14.88 8.86 24.04
C LEU A 155 -13.60 9.15 24.84
N ASP A 156 -13.35 10.41 25.21
CA ASP A 156 -12.23 10.78 26.07
C ASP A 156 -12.35 10.14 27.47
N THR A 157 -13.58 9.95 27.99
CA THR A 157 -13.76 9.22 29.25
C THR A 157 -13.42 7.72 29.13
N LEU A 158 -13.65 7.13 27.95
CA LEU A 158 -13.28 5.75 27.67
C LEU A 158 -11.78 5.60 27.50
N ASP A 159 -11.10 6.58 26.91
CA ASP A 159 -9.63 6.61 26.81
C ASP A 159 -9.00 6.49 28.20
N HIS A 160 -9.43 7.33 29.15
CA HIS A 160 -8.91 7.27 30.52
C HIS A 160 -9.16 5.90 31.17
N ALA A 161 -10.37 5.36 31.03
CA ALA A 161 -10.70 4.04 31.57
C ALA A 161 -9.86 2.93 30.93
N PHE A 162 -9.53 3.05 29.65
CA PHE A 162 -8.65 2.12 28.93
C PHE A 162 -7.22 2.18 29.50
N TYR A 163 -6.66 3.38 29.68
CA TYR A 163 -5.32 3.53 30.26
C TYR A 163 -5.21 2.93 31.66
N VAL A 164 -6.20 3.17 32.52
CA VAL A 164 -6.23 2.55 33.86
C VAL A 164 -6.29 1.02 33.77
N ALA A 165 -7.06 0.47 32.83
CA ALA A 165 -7.13 -0.97 32.61
C ALA A 165 -5.81 -1.55 32.08
N ASP A 166 -5.15 -0.84 31.16
CA ASP A 166 -3.89 -1.28 30.56
C ASP A 166 -2.71 -1.20 31.53
N GLU A 167 -2.66 -0.17 32.39
CA GLU A 167 -1.67 -0.10 33.48
C GLU A 167 -1.84 -1.26 34.47
N ALA A 168 -3.07 -1.62 34.80
CA ALA A 168 -3.36 -2.71 35.74
C ALA A 168 -3.10 -4.09 35.14
N ALA A 169 -3.40 -4.27 33.86
CA ALA A 169 -3.22 -5.52 33.13
C ALA A 169 -2.85 -5.22 31.67
N PRO A 170 -1.55 -5.08 31.36
CA PRO A 170 -1.09 -4.71 30.03
C PRO A 170 -1.60 -5.69 28.97
N MET A 171 -2.28 -5.16 27.96
CA MET A 171 -2.94 -5.96 26.95
C MET A 171 -1.95 -6.81 26.15
N GLU A 172 -0.76 -6.28 25.87
CA GLU A 172 0.33 -6.99 25.17
C GLU A 172 0.74 -8.27 25.91
N ASN A 173 0.86 -8.21 27.25
CA ASN A 173 1.18 -9.38 28.07
C ASN A 173 0.06 -10.43 28.04
N LEU A 174 -1.20 -10.00 28.00
CA LEU A 174 -2.35 -10.89 27.89
C LEU A 174 -2.40 -11.57 26.53
N LEU A 175 -2.20 -10.80 25.45
CA LEU A 175 -2.15 -11.33 24.08
C LEU A 175 -1.00 -12.30 23.89
N ALA A 176 0.21 -11.97 24.33
CA ALA A 176 1.37 -12.85 24.22
C ALA A 176 1.15 -14.20 24.92
N ARG A 177 0.61 -14.19 26.15
CA ARG A 177 0.24 -15.42 26.86
C ARG A 177 -0.81 -16.24 26.12
N TRP A 178 -1.79 -15.57 25.53
CA TRP A 178 -2.81 -16.24 24.74
C TRP A 178 -2.21 -16.87 23.47
N ILE A 179 -1.36 -16.14 22.73
CA ILE A 179 -0.67 -16.64 21.53
C ILE A 179 0.20 -17.86 21.87
N ALA A 180 1.01 -17.78 22.92
CA ALA A 180 1.86 -18.89 23.37
C ALA A 180 1.07 -20.14 23.78
N SER A 181 -0.23 -20.00 24.08
CA SER A 181 -1.11 -21.13 24.42
C SER A 181 -1.73 -21.83 23.20
N TRP A 182 -1.52 -21.32 21.98
CA TRP A 182 -2.15 -21.88 20.79
C TRP A 182 -1.51 -23.23 20.40
N PRO A 183 -2.29 -24.32 20.34
CA PRO A 183 -1.74 -25.64 20.02
C PRO A 183 -1.21 -25.73 18.58
N ASP A 184 -1.72 -24.87 17.69
CA ASP A 184 -1.41 -24.87 16.26
C ASP A 184 -0.41 -23.76 15.87
N LEU A 185 0.18 -23.06 16.85
CA LEU A 185 1.22 -22.06 16.58
C LEU A 185 2.48 -22.79 16.09
N GLN A 186 2.92 -22.45 14.87
CA GLN A 186 4.14 -23.01 14.31
C GLN A 186 5.33 -22.15 14.71
N VAL A 187 6.20 -22.74 15.53
CA VAL A 187 7.43 -22.12 16.01
C VAL A 187 8.60 -22.63 15.17
N VAL A 188 9.31 -21.73 14.51
CA VAL A 188 10.41 -22.08 13.59
C VAL A 188 11.71 -21.37 13.96
N ASP A 189 12.84 -22.00 13.65
CA ASP A 189 14.16 -21.44 13.89
C ASP A 189 14.45 -20.27 12.93
N SER A 190 15.32 -19.35 13.34
CA SER A 190 15.66 -18.16 12.54
C SER A 190 16.20 -18.51 11.15
N ASP A 191 16.97 -19.60 11.05
CA ASP A 191 17.56 -20.04 9.79
C ASP A 191 16.50 -20.53 8.78
N ASP A 192 15.31 -20.94 9.25
CA ASP A 192 14.25 -21.51 8.42
C ASP A 192 13.07 -20.54 8.19
N TYR A 193 12.94 -19.48 9.00
CA TYR A 193 11.76 -18.61 9.01
C TYR A 193 11.46 -17.97 7.65
N ASP A 194 12.47 -17.35 7.03
CA ASP A 194 12.30 -16.68 5.73
C ASP A 194 11.85 -17.67 4.64
N ASP A 195 12.40 -18.88 4.63
CA ASP A 195 12.03 -19.94 3.69
C ASP A 195 10.61 -20.47 3.93
N VAL A 196 10.18 -20.57 5.19
CA VAL A 196 8.80 -20.96 5.53
C VAL A 196 7.81 -19.89 5.09
N ILE A 197 8.06 -18.61 5.42
CA ILE A 197 7.21 -17.50 5.02
C ILE A 197 7.15 -17.39 3.50
N HIS A 198 8.29 -17.52 2.81
CA HIS A 198 8.32 -17.51 1.35
C HIS A 198 7.49 -18.65 0.75
N ARG A 199 7.59 -19.88 1.28
CA ARG A 199 6.78 -21.01 0.82
C ARG A 199 5.29 -20.77 1.03
N LEU A 200 4.87 -20.24 2.17
CA LEU A 200 3.47 -19.90 2.42
C LEU A 200 2.96 -18.82 1.47
N VAL A 201 3.76 -17.77 1.25
CA VAL A 201 3.46 -16.72 0.26
C VAL A 201 3.24 -17.34 -1.12
N MET A 202 4.13 -18.23 -1.55
CA MET A 202 4.07 -18.84 -2.89
C MET A 202 3.02 -19.95 -2.99
N ALA A 203 2.50 -20.47 -1.87
CA ALA A 203 1.53 -21.55 -1.85
C ALA A 203 0.10 -21.11 -2.15
N ASN A 204 -0.21 -19.81 -2.15
CA ASN A 204 -1.57 -19.36 -2.48
C ASN A 204 -1.92 -19.70 -3.95
N PRO A 205 -2.87 -20.61 -4.21
CA PRO A 205 -3.22 -21.02 -5.57
C PRO A 205 -3.87 -19.89 -6.38
N LYS A 206 -4.40 -18.86 -5.71
CA LYS A 206 -5.01 -17.67 -6.34
C LYS A 206 -4.01 -16.52 -6.50
N ARG A 207 -2.74 -16.69 -6.10
CA ARG A 207 -1.76 -15.60 -6.05
C ARG A 207 -1.54 -14.95 -7.41
N GLU A 208 -1.35 -15.75 -8.45
CA GLU A 208 -1.08 -15.23 -9.79
C GLU A 208 -2.25 -14.36 -10.30
N GLY A 209 -3.48 -14.86 -10.17
CA GLY A 209 -4.67 -14.10 -10.54
C GLY A 209 -4.80 -12.80 -9.73
N ARG A 210 -4.58 -12.87 -8.41
CA ARG A 210 -4.65 -11.67 -7.55
C ARG A 210 -3.54 -10.68 -7.83
N LEU A 211 -2.34 -11.14 -8.18
CA LEU A 211 -1.25 -10.28 -8.61
C LEU A 211 -1.63 -9.55 -9.89
N LEU A 212 -2.20 -10.27 -10.86
CA LEU A 212 -2.71 -9.67 -12.10
C LEU A 212 -3.80 -8.63 -11.81
N HIS A 213 -4.78 -8.97 -10.97
CA HIS A 213 -5.83 -8.02 -10.57
C HIS A 213 -5.24 -6.77 -9.93
N LYS A 214 -4.32 -6.96 -8.98
CA LYS A 214 -3.65 -5.86 -8.26
C LYS A 214 -2.83 -4.97 -9.20
N SER A 215 -2.02 -5.54 -10.10
CA SER A 215 -1.17 -4.75 -11.00
C SER A 215 -2.00 -3.96 -12.01
N VAL A 216 -3.02 -4.57 -12.61
CA VAL A 216 -3.95 -3.87 -13.50
C VAL A 216 -4.77 -2.82 -12.75
N GLY A 217 -5.22 -3.11 -11.53
CA GLY A 217 -5.91 -2.16 -10.67
C GLY A 217 -5.06 -0.95 -10.30
N ASN A 218 -3.78 -1.17 -9.94
CA ASN A 218 -2.82 -0.10 -9.67
C ASN A 218 -2.59 0.78 -10.91
N LEU A 219 -2.50 0.19 -12.10
CA LEU A 219 -2.38 0.91 -13.36
C LEU A 219 -3.66 1.69 -13.69
N ALA A 220 -4.84 1.10 -13.48
CA ALA A 220 -6.13 1.77 -13.65
C ALA A 220 -6.26 2.98 -12.69
N GLY A 221 -5.78 2.84 -11.45
CA GLY A 221 -5.63 3.91 -10.48
C GLY A 221 -4.86 5.12 -11.01
N GLN A 222 -3.82 4.89 -11.82
CA GLN A 222 -2.96 5.95 -12.38
C GLN A 222 -3.43 6.49 -13.73
N MET A 223 -4.15 5.70 -14.52
CA MET A 223 -4.45 6.01 -15.93
C MET A 223 -5.91 6.41 -16.19
N ILE A 224 -6.84 5.99 -15.33
CA ILE A 224 -8.29 6.15 -15.57
C ILE A 224 -8.98 6.72 -14.32
N LEU A 225 -8.71 6.14 -13.14
CA LEU A 225 -9.48 6.44 -11.93
C LEU A 225 -9.05 7.72 -11.21
N SER A 226 -7.83 8.22 -11.46
CA SER A 226 -7.29 9.41 -10.80
C SER A 226 -7.09 10.55 -11.79
N TRP A 227 -8.02 11.50 -11.78
CA TRP A 227 -7.93 12.79 -12.46
C TRP A 227 -6.58 13.48 -12.24
N ARG A 228 -6.15 13.52 -10.97
CA ARG A 228 -4.90 14.13 -10.54
C ARG A 228 -3.69 13.43 -11.17
N ASP A 229 -3.66 12.10 -11.22
CA ASP A 229 -2.51 11.36 -11.76
C ASP A 229 -2.34 11.58 -13.26
N VAL A 230 -3.45 11.54 -14.01
CA VAL A 230 -3.42 11.77 -15.47
C VAL A 230 -3.02 13.22 -15.76
N GLY A 231 -3.68 14.19 -15.11
CA GLY A 231 -3.38 15.60 -15.32
C GLY A 231 -1.97 15.98 -14.88
N ALA A 232 -1.45 15.42 -13.79
CA ALA A 232 -0.06 15.67 -13.38
C ALA A 232 0.95 15.12 -14.39
N GLY A 233 0.68 13.95 -14.98
CA GLY A 233 1.51 13.40 -16.06
C GLY A 233 1.59 14.35 -17.25
N LEU A 234 0.43 14.79 -17.76
CA LEU A 234 0.33 15.74 -18.88
C LEU A 234 0.98 17.09 -18.56
N ALA A 235 0.75 17.62 -17.36
CA ALA A 235 1.37 18.87 -16.92
C ALA A 235 2.90 18.74 -16.83
N CYS A 236 3.43 17.62 -16.33
CA CYS A 236 4.87 17.34 -16.28
C CYS A 236 5.48 17.26 -17.68
N ALA A 237 4.79 16.63 -18.63
CA ALA A 237 5.26 16.52 -20.02
C ALA A 237 5.40 17.88 -20.72
N LYS A 238 4.70 18.92 -20.24
CA LYS A 238 4.76 20.30 -20.77
C LYS A 238 5.80 21.18 -20.08
N ILE A 239 6.46 20.71 -19.02
CA ILE A 239 7.57 21.43 -18.38
C ILE A 239 8.75 21.50 -19.35
N ALA A 240 9.58 22.55 -19.25
CA ALA A 240 10.80 22.68 -20.05
C ALA A 240 12.05 22.53 -19.16
N PRO A 241 12.86 21.46 -19.32
CA PRO A 241 12.63 20.28 -20.18
C PRO A 241 11.51 19.37 -19.65
N PRO A 242 10.89 18.52 -20.50
CA PRO A 242 9.81 17.62 -20.09
C PRO A 242 10.20 16.74 -18.91
N GLU A 243 9.31 16.64 -17.93
CA GLU A 243 9.49 15.81 -16.75
C GLU A 243 8.49 14.64 -16.76
N ILE A 244 8.82 13.57 -16.04
CA ILE A 244 7.96 12.40 -15.89
C ILE A 244 7.42 12.39 -14.45
N LYS A 245 6.10 12.21 -14.30
CA LYS A 245 5.47 12.00 -12.98
C LYS A 245 5.96 10.69 -12.37
N ILE A 246 6.50 10.73 -11.15
CA ILE A 246 6.96 9.53 -10.43
C ILE A 246 6.00 9.16 -9.30
N ALA A 247 5.82 10.05 -8.32
CA ALA A 247 4.99 9.76 -7.15
C ALA A 247 4.46 11.03 -6.50
N PHE A 248 3.27 10.94 -5.90
CA PHE A 248 2.78 11.96 -4.98
C PHE A 248 3.31 11.72 -3.56
N GLY A 249 3.59 12.81 -2.87
CA GLY A 249 3.95 12.82 -1.46
C GLY A 249 2.87 13.50 -0.62
N MET A 250 3.32 14.14 0.45
CA MET A 250 2.44 14.79 1.42
C MET A 250 1.52 15.84 0.78
N ALA A 251 0.26 15.85 1.21
CA ALA A 251 -0.73 16.86 0.84
C ALA A 251 -0.82 17.95 1.92
N ARG A 252 -0.99 19.21 1.53
CA ARG A 252 -1.17 20.36 2.43
C ARG A 252 -2.08 21.40 1.82
N MET A 253 -2.82 22.13 2.66
CA MET A 253 -3.56 23.32 2.21
C MET A 253 -2.60 24.49 2.04
N LEU A 254 -2.42 24.98 0.81
CA LEU A 254 -1.56 26.12 0.49
C LEU A 254 -2.35 27.19 -0.27
N ASN A 255 -1.90 28.44 -0.19
CA ASN A 255 -2.47 29.53 -0.97
C ASN A 255 -1.89 29.52 -2.39
N ILE A 256 -2.74 29.36 -3.39
CA ILE A 256 -2.41 29.50 -4.82
C ILE A 256 -3.26 30.66 -5.35
N GLU A 257 -2.60 31.70 -5.87
CA GLU A 257 -3.27 32.85 -6.50
C GLU A 257 -4.35 33.52 -5.61
N GLY A 258 -4.20 33.44 -4.28
CA GLY A 258 -5.13 34.02 -3.30
C GLY A 258 -6.18 33.04 -2.75
N GLU A 259 -6.23 31.81 -3.24
CA GLU A 259 -7.18 30.78 -2.80
C GLU A 259 -6.48 29.63 -2.08
N LYS A 260 -7.11 29.12 -1.01
CA LYS A 260 -6.63 27.93 -0.31
C LYS A 260 -6.98 26.68 -1.12
N GLN A 261 -5.97 25.97 -1.60
CA GLN A 261 -6.12 24.75 -2.37
C GLN A 261 -5.35 23.60 -1.72
N LEU A 262 -5.83 22.36 -1.90
CA LEU A 262 -5.10 21.16 -1.49
C LEU A 262 -3.99 20.88 -2.50
N VAL A 263 -2.74 20.96 -2.05
CA VAL A 263 -1.55 20.81 -2.89
C VAL A 263 -0.75 19.59 -2.44
N PHE A 264 -0.35 18.77 -3.40
CA PHE A 264 0.44 17.58 -3.19
C PHE A 264 1.89 17.84 -3.55
N GLN A 265 2.83 17.34 -2.74
CA GLN A 265 4.20 17.18 -3.21
C GLN A 265 4.21 16.18 -4.38
N LEU A 266 5.02 16.46 -5.39
CA LEU A 266 5.15 15.63 -6.58
C LEU A 266 6.63 15.38 -6.86
N GLN A 267 7.03 14.12 -6.88
CA GLN A 267 8.34 13.70 -7.35
C GLN A 267 8.32 13.51 -8.86
N THR A 268 9.35 14.00 -9.53
CA THR A 268 9.50 13.88 -10.98
C THR A 268 10.87 13.32 -11.37
N SER A 269 11.03 12.93 -12.64
CA SER A 269 12.31 12.47 -13.19
C SER A 269 13.46 13.50 -13.09
N ALA A 270 13.15 14.78 -12.85
CA ALA A 270 14.15 15.84 -12.64
C ALA A 270 14.86 15.75 -11.27
N LYS A 271 14.48 14.80 -10.40
CA LYS A 271 14.98 14.65 -9.02
C LYS A 271 14.78 15.91 -8.17
N LYS A 272 13.78 16.73 -8.52
CA LYS A 272 13.35 17.90 -7.76
C LYS A 272 11.93 17.66 -7.28
N THR A 273 11.65 18.06 -6.04
CA THR A 273 10.28 18.12 -5.54
C THR A 273 9.54 19.23 -6.28
N ARG A 274 8.33 18.91 -6.75
CA ARG A 274 7.37 19.84 -7.34
C ARG A 274 6.13 19.92 -6.44
N LEU A 275 5.27 20.89 -6.71
CA LEU A 275 3.96 21.00 -6.09
C LEU A 275 2.89 20.79 -7.17
N CYS A 276 1.85 20.01 -6.87
CA CYS A 276 0.77 19.72 -7.79
C CYS A 276 -0.56 20.14 -7.16
N SER A 277 -1.29 21.03 -7.82
CA SER A 277 -2.68 21.34 -7.50
C SER A 277 -3.59 20.73 -8.55
N ALA A 278 -4.64 20.06 -8.10
CA ALA A 278 -5.66 19.48 -8.97
C ALA A 278 -7.02 20.08 -8.61
N THR A 279 -7.69 20.63 -9.61
CA THR A 279 -9.06 21.13 -9.54
C THR A 279 -9.92 20.35 -10.54
N GLU A 280 -11.22 20.60 -10.56
CA GLU A 280 -12.14 19.97 -11.52
C GLU A 280 -11.84 20.39 -12.97
N THR A 281 -11.23 21.56 -13.20
CA THR A 281 -11.03 22.12 -14.54
C THR A 281 -9.61 21.94 -15.08
N HIS A 282 -8.63 21.73 -14.20
CA HIS A 282 -7.24 21.61 -14.62
C HIS A 282 -6.36 21.03 -13.50
N VAL A 283 -5.18 20.56 -13.91
CA VAL A 283 -4.09 20.16 -13.02
C VAL A 283 -2.85 20.98 -13.35
N THR A 284 -2.29 21.66 -12.33
CA THR A 284 -1.12 22.52 -12.49
C THR A 284 0.04 22.04 -11.63
N VAL A 285 1.23 22.02 -12.23
CA VAL A 285 2.50 21.74 -11.55
C VAL A 285 3.27 23.04 -11.34
N TYR A 286 3.71 23.26 -10.11
CA TYR A 286 4.45 24.44 -9.66
C TYR A 286 5.83 24.06 -9.13
N GLU A 287 6.71 25.06 -9.10
CA GLU A 287 7.96 24.99 -8.37
C GLU A 287 7.71 24.88 -6.86
N TYR A 288 8.43 23.95 -6.22
CA TYR A 288 8.52 23.85 -4.78
C TYR A 288 9.61 24.81 -4.29
N ILE A 289 9.23 25.76 -3.42
CA ILE A 289 10.19 26.60 -2.71
C ILE A 289 10.19 26.15 -1.24
N ALA A 290 11.35 25.65 -0.79
CA ALA A 290 11.51 25.20 0.59
C ALA A 290 11.18 26.35 1.57
N PRO A 291 10.55 26.06 2.72
CA PRO A 291 10.42 27.05 3.77
C PRO A 291 11.80 27.54 4.18
N GLU A 292 11.91 28.81 4.55
CA GLU A 292 13.09 29.30 5.26
C GLU A 292 13.14 28.59 6.61
N GLU A 293 14.30 28.03 7.00
CA GLU A 293 14.45 27.36 8.29
C GLU A 293 14.12 28.34 9.42
N LEU A 294 12.95 28.19 10.03
CA LEU A 294 12.59 28.92 11.22
C LEU A 294 13.26 28.25 12.43
N LEU A 295 14.25 28.93 13.01
CA LEU A 295 14.91 28.48 14.25
C LEU A 295 13.96 28.47 15.46
N VAL A 296 12.83 29.18 15.38
CA VAL A 296 11.81 29.28 16.43
C VAL A 296 10.43 29.31 15.79
N ILE A 297 9.56 28.37 16.19
CA ILE A 297 8.16 28.30 15.75
C ILE A 297 7.35 29.39 16.50
N PRO A 298 6.56 30.23 15.81
CA PRO A 298 5.73 31.24 16.45
C PRO A 298 4.74 30.63 17.47
N PRO A 299 4.48 31.29 18.62
CA PRO A 299 3.52 30.79 19.61
C PRO A 299 2.12 30.67 18.99
N GLY A 300 1.54 29.46 19.05
CA GLY A 300 0.20 29.17 18.51
C GLY A 300 0.16 28.66 17.07
N GLU A 301 1.30 28.56 16.38
CA GLU A 301 1.39 27.88 15.08
C GLU A 301 1.88 26.43 15.25
N SER A 302 1.27 25.48 14.53
CA SER A 302 1.76 24.12 14.52
C SER A 302 3.12 24.04 13.77
N PRO A 303 4.04 23.15 14.16
CA PRO A 303 5.30 22.94 13.44
C PRO A 303 5.11 22.62 11.95
N LEU A 304 3.98 21.99 11.60
CA LEU A 304 3.58 21.68 10.23
C LEU A 304 3.16 22.93 9.45
N ALA A 305 2.49 23.88 10.09
CA ALA A 305 2.09 25.15 9.47
C ALA A 305 3.26 26.13 9.34
N ALA A 306 4.10 26.24 10.37
CA ALA A 306 5.23 27.16 10.39
C ALA A 306 6.30 26.84 9.33
N ASN A 307 6.46 25.55 8.97
CA ASN A 307 7.37 25.08 7.93
C ASN A 307 6.65 24.68 6.62
N ALA A 308 5.59 25.41 6.25
CA ALA A 308 4.91 25.18 4.98
C ALA A 308 5.75 25.68 3.79
N PRO A 309 5.90 24.90 2.70
CA PRO A 309 6.60 25.36 1.51
C PRO A 309 5.84 26.50 0.82
N LYS A 310 6.58 27.37 0.15
CA LYS A 310 6.01 28.43 -0.71
C LYS A 310 5.76 27.86 -2.12
N VAL A 311 4.66 28.28 -2.74
CA VAL A 311 4.35 27.93 -4.14
C VAL A 311 5.11 28.89 -5.06
N GLY A 312 6.00 28.34 -5.89
CA GLY A 312 6.81 29.11 -6.83
C GLY A 312 6.14 29.28 -8.21
N ALA A 313 6.96 29.37 -9.25
CA ALA A 313 6.47 29.56 -10.61
C ALA A 313 5.59 28.40 -11.09
N LYS A 314 4.61 28.72 -11.95
CA LYS A 314 3.81 27.74 -12.70
C LYS A 314 4.70 27.11 -13.78
N LEU A 315 4.87 25.79 -13.74
CA LEU A 315 5.78 25.05 -14.62
C LEU A 315 5.07 24.35 -15.77
N GLY A 316 3.87 23.81 -15.51
CA GLY A 316 3.08 23.09 -16.51
C GLY A 316 1.62 22.98 -16.09
N ILE A 317 0.73 22.85 -17.07
CA ILE A 317 -0.72 22.79 -16.87
C ILE A 317 -1.36 21.80 -17.86
N ALA A 318 -2.28 20.98 -17.36
CA ALA A 318 -3.16 20.13 -18.14
C ALA A 318 -4.60 20.58 -17.92
N GLU A 319 -5.32 20.83 -19.02
CA GLU A 319 -6.68 21.35 -19.00
C GLU A 319 -7.71 20.21 -19.08
N GLU A 320 -8.92 20.43 -18.57
CA GLU A 320 -9.97 19.42 -18.48
C GLU A 320 -10.23 18.64 -19.78
N PRO A 321 -10.38 19.28 -20.96
CA PRO A 321 -10.63 18.54 -22.20
C PRO A 321 -9.51 17.57 -22.57
N GLU A 322 -8.26 17.89 -22.23
CA GLU A 322 -7.11 17.03 -22.51
C GLU A 322 -7.05 15.84 -21.56
N ILE A 323 -7.30 16.08 -20.27
CA ILE A 323 -7.31 15.04 -19.23
C ILE A 323 -8.46 14.06 -19.50
N THR A 324 -9.66 14.59 -19.75
CA THR A 324 -10.84 13.79 -20.09
C THR A 324 -10.59 12.93 -21.33
N ALA A 325 -10.05 13.51 -22.40
CA ALA A 325 -9.74 12.75 -23.61
C ALA A 325 -8.73 11.61 -23.36
N VAL A 326 -7.71 11.83 -22.53
CA VAL A 326 -6.76 10.76 -22.17
C VAL A 326 -7.44 9.65 -21.39
N ILE A 327 -8.27 9.97 -20.40
CA ILE A 327 -8.99 8.98 -19.57
C ILE A 327 -9.94 8.16 -20.43
N GLU A 328 -10.76 8.81 -21.25
CA GLU A 328 -11.73 8.14 -22.14
C GLU A 328 -11.03 7.19 -23.13
N LEU A 329 -9.93 7.65 -23.75
CA LEU A 329 -9.16 6.82 -24.67
C LEU A 329 -8.44 5.67 -23.92
N ALA A 330 -7.93 5.91 -22.72
CA ALA A 330 -7.29 4.88 -21.89
C ALA A 330 -8.27 3.78 -21.51
N GLU A 331 -9.51 4.15 -21.18
CA GLU A 331 -10.59 3.20 -20.90
C GLU A 331 -11.00 2.43 -22.17
N GLN A 332 -11.28 3.14 -23.26
CA GLN A 332 -11.67 2.54 -24.53
C GLN A 332 -10.63 1.55 -25.07
N TYR A 333 -9.34 1.85 -24.88
CA TYR A 333 -8.23 1.05 -25.39
C TYR A 333 -7.70 0.03 -24.37
N HIS A 334 -8.35 -0.11 -23.21
CA HIS A 334 -7.91 -0.98 -22.11
C HIS A 334 -6.43 -0.78 -21.75
N ALA A 335 -5.99 0.48 -21.72
CA ALA A 335 -4.60 0.88 -21.56
C ALA A 335 -3.91 0.28 -20.30
N PRO A 336 -4.55 0.19 -19.12
CA PRO A 336 -3.97 -0.49 -17.97
C PRO A 336 -3.66 -1.97 -18.21
N ALA A 337 -4.57 -2.68 -18.86
CA ALA A 337 -4.37 -4.09 -19.21
C ALA A 337 -3.27 -4.25 -20.26
N ALA A 338 -3.18 -3.31 -21.20
CA ALA A 338 -2.12 -3.28 -22.20
C ALA A 338 -0.74 -3.09 -21.58
N VAL A 339 -0.55 -2.12 -20.68
CA VAL A 339 0.74 -1.91 -19.99
C VAL A 339 1.16 -3.17 -19.23
N ASP A 340 0.25 -3.76 -18.44
CA ASP A 340 0.54 -4.99 -17.69
C ASP A 340 0.93 -6.15 -18.62
N LEU A 341 0.12 -6.42 -19.66
CA LEU A 341 0.38 -7.52 -20.59
C LEU A 341 1.69 -7.33 -21.35
N LEU A 342 1.95 -6.13 -21.87
CA LEU A 342 3.12 -5.84 -22.69
C LEU A 342 4.41 -5.91 -21.88
N LEU A 343 4.41 -5.41 -20.63
CA LEU A 343 5.55 -5.57 -19.72
C LEU A 343 5.85 -7.06 -19.47
N ARG A 344 4.81 -7.87 -19.20
CA ARG A 344 4.98 -9.33 -19.02
C ARG A 344 5.50 -10.02 -20.28
N LYS A 345 4.97 -9.69 -21.47
CA LYS A 345 5.46 -10.21 -22.76
C LYS A 345 6.92 -9.85 -23.00
N ALA A 346 7.35 -8.66 -22.57
CA ALA A 346 8.73 -8.20 -22.65
C ALA A 346 9.63 -8.69 -21.50
N GLY A 347 9.11 -9.47 -20.54
CA GLY A 347 9.89 -10.06 -19.45
C GLY A 347 10.13 -9.12 -18.25
N PHE A 348 9.31 -8.08 -18.09
CA PHE A 348 9.37 -7.14 -16.97
C PHE A 348 8.22 -7.35 -15.99
N ASP A 349 8.48 -7.09 -14.70
CA ASP A 349 7.45 -7.14 -13.66
C ASP A 349 6.61 -5.85 -13.65
N PRO A 350 5.28 -5.93 -13.87
CA PRO A 350 4.39 -4.77 -13.86
C PRO A 350 3.90 -4.35 -12.46
N THR A 351 4.20 -5.11 -11.41
CA THR A 351 3.57 -4.94 -10.08
C THR A 351 3.71 -3.53 -9.51
N ASP A 352 4.91 -2.95 -9.66
CA ASP A 352 5.25 -1.60 -9.19
C ASP A 352 5.45 -0.62 -10.35
N ALA A 353 4.81 -0.87 -11.50
CA ALA A 353 4.92 0.00 -12.65
C ALA A 353 4.30 1.38 -12.39
N ILE A 354 5.05 2.42 -12.76
CA ILE A 354 4.61 3.82 -12.70
C ILE A 354 4.31 4.28 -14.12
N VAL A 355 3.18 4.95 -14.32
CA VAL A 355 2.76 5.46 -15.62
C VAL A 355 2.48 6.96 -15.56
N SER A 356 2.96 7.67 -16.57
CA SER A 356 2.77 9.11 -16.74
C SER A 356 2.22 9.37 -18.14
N ALA A 357 1.03 9.97 -18.23
CA ALA A 357 0.51 10.46 -19.50
C ALA A 357 1.49 11.47 -20.09
N ASN A 358 1.74 11.39 -21.40
CA ASN A 358 2.71 12.26 -22.07
C ASN A 358 2.05 13.15 -23.13
N SER A 359 1.24 12.58 -24.01
CA SER A 359 0.58 13.34 -25.08
C SER A 359 -0.53 12.54 -25.77
N VAL A 360 -1.46 13.23 -26.41
CA VAL A 360 -2.39 12.64 -27.38
C VAL A 360 -2.04 13.11 -28.80
N VAL A 361 -1.94 12.18 -29.74
CA VAL A 361 -1.64 12.46 -31.15
C VAL A 361 -2.77 11.94 -32.02
N GLN A 362 -3.37 12.81 -32.83
CA GLN A 362 -4.41 12.40 -33.79
C GLN A 362 -3.77 11.82 -35.06
N LYS A 363 -4.19 10.62 -35.47
CA LYS A 363 -3.82 10.00 -36.76
C LYS A 363 -5.06 9.56 -37.52
N GLU A 364 -4.92 9.26 -38.82
CA GLU A 364 -6.02 8.80 -39.68
C GLU A 364 -6.72 7.54 -39.14
N GLU A 365 -5.97 6.65 -38.49
CA GLU A 365 -6.47 5.39 -37.94
C GLU A 365 -7.12 5.53 -36.55
N GLY A 366 -6.97 6.70 -35.91
CA GLY A 366 -7.45 7.00 -34.57
C GLY A 366 -6.45 7.81 -33.75
N ALA A 367 -6.90 8.27 -32.57
CA ALA A 367 -6.03 8.91 -31.60
C ALA A 367 -5.04 7.90 -31.00
N ILE A 368 -3.82 8.35 -30.74
CA ILE A 368 -2.79 7.60 -30.02
C ILE A 368 -2.51 8.33 -28.72
N VAL A 369 -2.57 7.61 -27.61
CA VAL A 369 -2.13 8.15 -26.32
C VAL A 369 -0.74 7.62 -26.02
N ASN A 370 0.21 8.52 -25.85
CA ASN A 370 1.58 8.20 -25.45
C ASN A 370 1.71 8.28 -23.94
N TRP A 371 2.31 7.24 -23.36
CA TRP A 371 2.57 7.12 -21.94
C TRP A 371 4.05 6.82 -21.72
N VAL A 372 4.65 7.43 -20.70
CA VAL A 372 5.94 6.99 -20.20
C VAL A 372 5.69 5.98 -19.08
N VAL A 373 6.31 4.81 -19.20
CA VAL A 373 6.18 3.71 -18.24
C VAL A 373 7.53 3.48 -17.58
N LEU A 374 7.57 3.46 -16.24
CA LEU A 374 8.73 3.04 -15.47
C LEU A 374 8.42 1.71 -14.81
N ALA A 375 9.22 0.70 -15.12
CA ALA A 375 9.08 -0.63 -14.54
C ALA A 375 10.46 -1.28 -14.42
N SER A 376 10.71 -2.00 -13.32
CA SER A 376 11.99 -2.71 -13.09
C SER A 376 13.25 -1.81 -13.26
N GLY A 377 13.15 -0.54 -12.87
CA GLY A 377 14.24 0.45 -12.99
C GLY A 377 14.54 0.92 -14.42
N GLN A 378 13.69 0.56 -15.39
CA GLN A 378 13.81 0.96 -16.80
C GLN A 378 12.68 1.90 -17.21
N VAL A 379 12.89 2.64 -18.30
CA VAL A 379 11.92 3.58 -18.87
C VAL A 379 11.51 3.13 -20.26
N PHE A 380 10.21 3.08 -20.51
CA PHE A 380 9.59 2.67 -21.75
C PHE A 380 8.62 3.74 -22.25
N LEU A 381 8.37 3.72 -23.55
CA LEU A 381 7.27 4.46 -24.17
C LEU A 381 6.16 3.45 -24.50
N PHE A 382 4.97 3.66 -23.98
CA PHE A 382 3.79 2.88 -24.32
C PHE A 382 2.86 3.71 -25.20
N GLN A 383 2.46 3.14 -26.33
CA GLN A 383 1.47 3.71 -27.24
C GLN A 383 0.16 2.94 -27.09
N SER A 384 -0.87 3.61 -26.60
CA SER A 384 -2.23 3.10 -26.54
C SER A 384 -2.93 3.41 -27.86
N LEU A 385 -3.41 2.37 -28.55
CA LEU A 385 -3.98 2.45 -29.90
C LEU A 385 -5.40 1.90 -29.90
N ARG A 386 -6.21 2.32 -30.87
CA ARG A 386 -7.56 1.79 -31.06
C ARG A 386 -7.62 0.27 -31.25
N ASN A 387 -6.62 -0.30 -31.91
CA ASN A 387 -6.60 -1.72 -32.28
C ASN A 387 -5.65 -2.55 -31.41
N GLY A 388 -5.06 -1.97 -30.35
CA GLY A 388 -4.07 -2.65 -29.53
C GLY A 388 -3.15 -1.72 -28.76
N GLY A 389 -1.94 -2.19 -28.48
CA GLY A 389 -0.92 -1.39 -27.81
C GLY A 389 0.48 -1.85 -28.15
N VAL A 390 1.44 -0.93 -28.06
CA VAL A 390 2.85 -1.17 -28.38
C VAL A 390 3.72 -0.62 -27.26
N LEU A 391 4.65 -1.44 -26.77
CA LEU A 391 5.66 -1.06 -25.80
C LEU A 391 7.01 -0.91 -26.50
N LEU A 392 7.59 0.27 -26.39
CA LEU A 392 8.83 0.67 -27.07
C LEU A 392 9.96 0.90 -26.06
N ARG A 393 11.19 0.61 -26.48
CA ARG A 393 12.39 0.98 -25.72
C ARG A 393 12.69 2.47 -25.92
N GLY A 394 12.65 3.25 -24.84
CA GLY A 394 12.62 4.73 -24.90
C GLY A 394 13.84 5.47 -25.47
N LYS A 395 14.88 4.80 -25.99
CA LYS A 395 16.02 5.45 -26.66
C LYS A 395 16.04 5.28 -28.17
N ASP A 396 15.49 4.17 -28.67
CA ASP A 396 15.66 3.75 -30.06
C ASP A 396 14.31 3.50 -30.78
N ASP A 397 13.19 3.73 -30.07
CA ASP A 397 11.82 3.42 -30.52
C ASP A 397 11.65 1.98 -31.04
N GLU A 398 12.51 1.06 -30.58
CA GLU A 398 12.45 -0.36 -30.90
C GLU A 398 11.23 -1.00 -30.20
N SER A 399 10.37 -1.66 -30.98
CA SER A 399 9.22 -2.40 -30.46
C SER A 399 9.68 -3.62 -29.65
N LEU A 400 9.33 -3.63 -28.36
CA LEU A 400 9.64 -4.71 -27.43
C LEU A 400 8.51 -5.73 -27.37
N ALA A 401 7.27 -5.25 -27.39
CA ALA A 401 6.08 -6.08 -27.36
C ALA A 401 4.90 -5.34 -27.97
N GLU A 402 4.00 -6.11 -28.58
CA GLU A 402 2.75 -5.64 -29.16
C GLU A 402 1.62 -6.58 -28.75
N ALA A 403 0.41 -6.04 -28.65
CA ALA A 403 -0.78 -6.83 -28.36
C ALA A 403 -1.97 -6.26 -29.14
N ALA A 404 -2.72 -7.15 -29.78
CA ALA A 404 -3.97 -6.77 -30.45
C ALA A 404 -5.10 -6.59 -29.43
N MET A 405 -6.14 -5.84 -29.81
CA MET A 405 -7.29 -5.55 -28.94
C MET A 405 -7.94 -6.82 -28.35
N ALA A 406 -7.99 -7.91 -29.11
CA ALA A 406 -8.52 -9.19 -28.63
C ALA A 406 -7.70 -9.77 -27.47
N GLU A 407 -6.36 -9.64 -27.50
CA GLU A 407 -5.49 -10.04 -26.40
C GLU A 407 -5.70 -9.14 -25.18
N LEU A 408 -5.87 -7.83 -25.39
CA LEU A 408 -6.13 -6.86 -24.32
C LEU A 408 -7.44 -7.14 -23.60
N ASN A 409 -8.52 -7.41 -24.33
CA ASN A 409 -9.82 -7.78 -23.77
C ASN A 409 -9.73 -9.06 -22.95
N ALA A 410 -9.09 -10.11 -23.49
CA ALA A 410 -8.92 -11.36 -22.76
C ALA A 410 -8.09 -11.18 -21.48
N HIS A 411 -7.07 -10.33 -21.50
CA HIS A 411 -6.24 -10.04 -20.33
C HIS A 411 -6.99 -9.20 -19.28
N PHE A 412 -7.77 -8.23 -19.73
CA PHE A 412 -8.67 -7.45 -18.89
C PHE A 412 -9.71 -8.34 -18.20
N ASP A 413 -10.39 -9.21 -18.94
CA ASP A 413 -11.39 -10.14 -18.41
C ASP A 413 -10.78 -11.10 -17.38
N ARG A 414 -9.57 -11.62 -17.65
CA ARG A 414 -8.81 -12.45 -16.69
C ARG A 414 -8.49 -11.70 -15.41
N SER A 415 -8.10 -10.43 -15.52
CA SER A 415 -7.83 -9.57 -14.37
C SER A 415 -9.10 -9.30 -13.55
N ALA A 416 -10.22 -8.99 -14.22
CA ALA A 416 -11.50 -8.75 -13.57
C ALA A 416 -12.03 -10.00 -12.85
N ALA A 417 -11.90 -11.17 -13.46
CA ALA A 417 -12.34 -12.44 -12.87
C ALA A 417 -11.51 -12.87 -11.64
N ALA A 418 -10.29 -12.34 -11.48
CA ALA A 418 -9.41 -12.65 -10.36
C ALA A 418 -9.56 -11.72 -9.14
N GLY A 419 -10.37 -10.67 -9.28
CA GLY A 419 -10.67 -9.63 -8.28
C GLY A 419 -11.30 -10.12 -6.99
#